data_AF-A0A6V8F1H1-F1
#
_entry.id   AF-A0A6V8F1H1-F1
#
_cell.length_a   1.000
_cell.length_b   1.000
_cell.length_c   1.000
_cell.angle_alpha   90.00
_cell.angle_beta   90.00
_cell.angle_gamma   90.00
#
_symmetry.space_group_name_H-M   'P 1'
#
loop_
_entity.id
_entity.type
_entity.pdbx_description
1 polymer ?
#
loop_
_entity_poly.entity_id
_entity_poly.type
_entity_poly.pdbx_seq_one_letter_code
_entity_poly.pdbx_strand_id
1 'polypeptide(L)'
;MTEKENPDEAEKKTKKGAWRSRYDPYGRGKETLPFFVKVKPRSVMGDYIALHGLVPENELPVHLRHKIPENEIWIRKDVYENPKRRERILQGHEKFEIGLMETRGLSYKQAHRRAELHEKLFTIIEEIRQEERNLGVIPYDSVNVIEEPQKSPSAKKKTTKKQRK
;
A
#
# COMPACT_ATOMS: atom_id res chain seq x y z
N MET A 1 34.94 -32.84 49.39
CA MET A 1 34.86 -31.43 48.96
C MET A 1 34.55 -31.43 47.47
N THR A 2 33.54 -30.67 47.12
CA THR A 2 32.73 -30.68 45.89
C THR A 2 33.46 -30.09 44.67
N GLU A 3 33.11 -30.67 43.53
CA GLU A 3 33.10 -30.21 42.12
C GLU A 3 33.72 -28.85 41.76
N LYS A 4 34.41 -28.85 40.60
CA LYS A 4 34.04 -28.01 39.44
C LYS A 4 34.81 -28.46 38.20
N GLU A 5 34.12 -29.20 37.33
CA GLU A 5 34.48 -29.36 35.92
C GLU A 5 34.22 -28.04 35.18
N ASN A 6 35.14 -27.65 34.29
CA ASN A 6 35.11 -26.40 33.55
C ASN A 6 34.83 -26.73 32.07
N PRO A 7 33.66 -26.40 31.51
CA PRO A 7 33.29 -26.80 30.15
C PRO A 7 33.46 -25.62 29.18
N ASP A 8 34.66 -25.42 28.63
CA ASP A 8 34.93 -24.38 27.63
C ASP A 8 35.68 -24.94 26.39
N GLU A 9 35.32 -26.14 25.95
CA GLU A 9 35.72 -26.65 24.64
C GLU A 9 34.54 -27.30 23.90
N ALA A 10 33.73 -26.50 23.22
CA ALA A 10 32.95 -26.98 22.09
C ALA A 10 32.54 -25.84 21.14
N GLU A 11 32.73 -26.12 19.85
CA GLU A 11 32.15 -25.43 18.69
C GLU A 11 32.86 -24.17 18.15
N LYS A 12 34.01 -24.42 17.53
CA LYS A 12 34.33 -23.83 16.22
C LYS A 12 33.19 -24.16 15.22
N LYS A 13 32.21 -23.27 15.07
CA LYS A 13 31.29 -23.25 13.92
C LYS A 13 31.55 -22.04 13.03
N THR A 14 32.05 -22.37 11.86
CA THR A 14 32.15 -21.59 10.63
C THR A 14 30.87 -20.81 10.31
N LYS A 15 30.96 -19.47 10.22
CA LYS A 15 30.07 -18.66 9.37
C LYS A 15 30.82 -17.51 8.71
N LYS A 16 31.59 -17.84 7.66
CA LYS A 16 31.81 -16.92 6.54
C LYS A 16 30.44 -16.71 5.87
N GLY A 17 29.87 -15.51 5.99
CA GLY A 17 28.64 -15.16 5.26
C GLY A 17 27.68 -14.27 6.03
N ALA A 18 28.08 -13.06 6.37
CA ALA A 18 27.15 -12.01 6.81
C ALA A 18 27.52 -10.64 6.22
N TRP A 19 28.13 -10.62 5.03
CA TRP A 19 28.30 -9.40 4.24
C TRP A 19 27.14 -9.30 3.25
N ARG A 20 26.00 -8.86 3.76
CA ARG A 20 24.90 -8.13 3.09
C ARG A 20 23.71 -8.08 4.05
N SER A 21 23.88 -7.36 5.17
CA SER A 21 22.74 -6.68 5.77
C SER A 21 22.24 -5.72 4.69
N ARG A 22 21.25 -6.15 3.90
CA ARG A 22 20.48 -5.24 3.07
C ARG A 22 19.83 -4.29 4.07
N TYR A 23 20.25 -3.03 4.06
CA TYR A 23 19.58 -1.96 4.77
C TYR A 23 18.12 -1.99 4.33
N ASP A 24 17.27 -2.53 5.20
CA ASP A 24 15.82 -2.51 5.06
C ASP A 24 15.32 -1.48 6.08
N PRO A 25 15.23 -0.19 5.70
CA PRO A 25 14.84 0.87 6.63
C PRO A 25 13.43 0.66 7.20
N TYR A 26 12.64 -0.21 6.58
CA TYR A 26 11.26 -0.49 6.95
C TYR A 26 11.03 -1.97 7.25
N GLY A 27 12.10 -2.74 7.47
CA GLY A 27 12.14 -4.18 7.77
C GLY A 27 11.53 -4.53 9.11
N ARG A 28 10.28 -4.12 9.33
CA ARG A 28 9.52 -4.41 10.53
C ARG A 28 8.97 -5.82 10.43
N GLY A 29 9.69 -6.74 11.07
CA GLY A 29 9.18 -8.03 11.57
C GLY A 29 8.11 -7.84 12.66
N LYS A 30 7.00 -7.19 12.28
CA LYS A 30 5.63 -7.14 12.82
C LYS A 30 5.43 -7.16 14.35
N GLU A 31 5.43 -5.96 14.93
CA GLU A 31 4.18 -5.35 15.44
C GLU A 31 4.06 -3.96 14.80
N THR A 32 2.93 -3.64 14.17
CA THR A 32 2.64 -2.29 13.65
C THR A 32 2.58 -1.35 14.85
N LEU A 33 3.59 -0.47 15.00
CA LEU A 33 3.59 0.52 16.07
C LEU A 33 2.34 1.40 15.91
N PRO A 34 1.50 1.56 16.96
CA PRO A 34 0.37 2.47 16.89
C PRO A 34 0.90 3.89 16.70
N PHE A 35 0.47 4.54 15.63
CA PHE A 35 0.81 5.94 15.39
C PHE A 35 0.03 6.86 16.34
N PHE A 36 0.74 7.73 17.05
CA PHE A 36 0.13 8.75 17.89
C PHE A 36 -0.13 10.03 17.09
N VAL A 37 -1.38 10.49 17.08
CA VAL A 37 -1.74 11.73 16.39
C VAL A 37 -1.46 12.92 17.30
N LYS A 38 -0.59 13.84 16.87
CA LYS A 38 -0.34 15.11 17.54
C LYS A 38 -0.87 16.28 16.71
N VAL A 39 -1.64 17.14 17.36
CA VAL A 39 -2.17 18.34 16.73
C VAL A 39 -1.15 19.48 16.83
N LYS A 40 -0.84 20.12 15.71
CA LYS A 40 0.11 21.23 15.63
C LYS A 40 -0.51 22.46 14.96
N PRO A 41 -0.14 23.69 15.37
CA PRO A 41 -0.62 24.90 14.72
C PRO A 41 0.03 25.10 13.35
N ARG A 42 -0.60 25.94 12.51
CA ARG A 42 -0.06 26.31 11.19
C ARG A 42 1.32 26.96 11.26
N SER A 43 1.64 27.67 12.35
CA SER A 43 2.97 28.25 12.57
C SER A 43 4.10 27.20 12.66
N VAL A 44 3.78 25.97 13.07
CA VAL A 44 4.75 24.87 13.15
C VAL A 44 4.77 24.07 11.86
N MET A 45 3.59 23.73 11.31
CA MET A 45 3.50 22.87 10.13
C MET A 45 3.64 23.61 8.80
N GLY A 46 3.54 24.94 8.79
CA GLY A 46 3.49 25.73 7.56
C GLY A 46 2.31 25.32 6.68
N ASP A 47 2.60 25.03 5.41
CA ASP A 47 1.58 24.64 4.43
C ASP A 47 1.22 23.15 4.47
N TYR A 48 2.00 22.33 5.19
CA TYR A 48 1.73 20.90 5.35
C TYR A 48 0.46 20.68 6.19
N ILE A 49 -0.33 19.70 5.77
CA ILE A 49 -1.61 19.34 6.39
C ILE A 49 -1.42 18.22 7.41
N ALA A 50 -0.71 17.17 7.01
CA ALA A 50 -0.32 16.06 7.84
C ALA A 50 1.09 15.60 7.44
N LEU A 51 1.85 15.09 8.42
CA LEU A 51 3.20 14.54 8.24
C LEU A 51 3.38 13.42 9.25
N HIS A 52 3.90 12.27 8.82
CA HIS A 52 4.21 11.16 9.70
C HIS A 52 5.72 10.99 9.89
N GLY A 53 6.13 10.30 10.95
CA GLY A 53 7.54 10.14 11.30
C GLY A 53 8.37 9.23 10.39
N LEU A 54 7.74 8.55 9.42
CA LEU A 54 8.47 7.72 8.44
C LEU A 54 8.88 8.50 7.19
N VAL A 55 8.47 9.77 7.07
CA VAL A 55 8.86 10.63 5.95
C VAL A 55 10.38 10.84 5.99
N PRO A 56 11.09 10.55 4.89
CA PRO A 56 12.53 10.78 4.81
C PRO A 56 12.90 12.25 5.07
N GLU A 57 13.97 12.46 5.84
CA GLU A 57 14.41 13.80 6.27
C GLU A 57 14.72 14.75 5.10
N ASN A 58 15.21 14.20 3.98
CA ASN A 58 15.48 14.98 2.77
C ASN A 58 14.20 15.46 2.05
N GLU A 59 13.05 14.85 2.35
CA GLU A 59 11.73 15.22 1.81
C GLU A 59 10.96 16.14 2.75
N LEU A 60 11.40 16.23 4.02
CA LEU A 60 10.93 17.22 4.97
C LEU A 60 11.61 18.59 4.77
N PRO A 61 10.88 19.69 5.04
CA PRO A 61 11.47 21.02 5.05
C PRO A 61 12.48 21.11 6.20
N VAL A 62 13.54 21.90 6.01
CA VAL A 62 14.70 21.95 6.94
C VAL A 62 14.28 22.19 8.40
N HIS A 63 13.25 23.02 8.63
CA HIS A 63 12.77 23.34 9.97
C HIS A 63 11.96 22.22 10.64
N LEU A 64 11.57 21.15 9.94
CA LEU A 64 10.86 19.99 10.49
C LEU A 64 11.72 18.73 10.57
N ARG A 65 12.92 18.75 9.99
CA ARG A 65 13.82 17.60 10.05
C ARG A 65 14.12 17.19 11.49
N HIS A 66 14.10 15.89 11.76
CA HIS A 66 14.33 15.28 13.06
C HIS A 66 13.34 15.70 14.18
N LYS A 67 12.24 16.38 13.85
CA LYS A 67 11.25 16.82 14.85
C LYS A 67 10.09 15.86 15.04
N ILE A 68 9.81 15.04 14.03
CA ILE A 68 8.66 14.14 14.01
C ILE A 68 9.16 12.73 14.35
N PRO A 69 8.83 12.18 15.53
CA PRO A 69 9.20 10.82 15.89
C PRO A 69 8.54 9.80 14.95
N GLU A 70 9.23 8.68 14.69
CA GLU A 70 8.79 7.64 13.74
C GLU A 70 7.38 7.10 14.00
N ASN A 71 6.93 7.10 15.25
CA ASN A 71 5.62 6.62 15.69
C ASN A 71 4.57 7.73 15.83
N GLU A 72 4.79 8.92 15.26
CA GLU A 72 3.86 10.04 15.34
C GLU A 72 3.34 10.47 13.97
N ILE A 73 2.10 10.96 13.97
CA ILE A 73 1.50 11.71 12.86
C ILE A 73 1.18 13.09 13.38
N TRP A 74 1.82 14.11 12.82
CA TRP A 74 1.48 15.50 13.09
C TRP A 74 0.38 15.92 12.12
N ILE A 75 -0.67 16.54 12.63
CA ILE A 75 -1.79 17.07 11.84
C ILE A 75 -2.07 18.52 12.22
N ARG A 76 -2.36 19.34 11.20
CA ARG A 76 -2.62 20.76 11.40
C ARG A 76 -3.95 20.99 12.12
N LYS A 77 -3.98 21.90 13.07
CA LYS A 77 -5.13 22.16 13.96
C LYS A 77 -6.42 22.48 13.22
N ASP A 78 -6.38 23.33 12.19
CA ASP A 78 -7.53 23.69 11.33
C ASP A 78 -8.12 22.48 10.60
N VAL A 79 -7.29 21.50 10.27
CA VAL A 79 -7.72 20.25 9.61
C VAL A 79 -8.33 19.31 10.64
N TYR A 80 -7.71 19.20 11.82
CA TYR A 80 -8.16 18.33 12.90
C TYR A 80 -9.53 18.71 13.46
N GLU A 81 -9.83 20.01 13.52
CA GLU A 81 -11.11 20.54 13.99
C GLU A 81 -12.29 20.19 13.05
N ASN A 82 -12.02 19.92 11.78
CA ASN A 82 -13.04 19.44 10.84
C ASN A 82 -13.08 17.90 10.82
N PRO A 83 -14.11 17.25 11.39
CA PRO A 83 -14.12 15.79 11.56
C PRO A 83 -14.08 15.03 10.24
N LYS A 84 -14.84 15.47 9.22
CA LYS A 84 -14.86 14.83 7.89
C LYS A 84 -13.50 14.93 7.21
N ARG A 85 -12.87 16.12 7.28
CA ARG A 85 -11.55 16.35 6.69
C ARG A 85 -10.47 15.57 7.43
N ARG A 86 -10.51 15.57 8.76
CA ARG A 86 -9.61 14.80 9.64
C ARG A 86 -9.66 13.31 9.32
N GLU A 87 -10.85 12.74 9.21
CA GLU A 87 -11.03 11.33 8.91
C GLU A 87 -10.46 10.96 7.53
N ARG A 88 -10.78 11.75 6.51
CA ARG A 88 -10.22 11.55 5.16
C ARG A 88 -8.69 11.56 5.16
N ILE A 89 -8.07 12.50 5.85
CA ILE A 89 -6.61 12.60 5.91
C ILE A 89 -6.01 11.45 6.73
N LEU A 90 -6.46 11.25 7.98
CA LEU A 90 -5.83 10.28 8.87
C LEU A 90 -6.13 8.82 8.49
N GLN A 91 -7.39 8.49 8.19
CA GLN A 91 -7.80 7.12 7.88
C GLN A 91 -7.72 6.79 6.40
N GLY A 92 -7.87 7.80 5.53
CA GLY A 92 -7.76 7.63 4.08
C GLY A 92 -6.31 7.76 3.60
N HIS A 93 -5.75 8.97 3.65
CA HIS A 93 -4.45 9.27 3.06
C HIS A 93 -3.28 8.66 3.87
N GLU A 94 -3.07 9.13 5.10
CA GLU A 94 -1.88 8.81 5.91
C GLU A 94 -1.80 7.32 6.21
N LYS A 95 -2.91 6.71 6.64
CA LYS A 95 -2.95 5.27 6.94
C LYS A 95 -2.65 4.41 5.71
N PHE A 96 -3.16 4.80 4.53
CA PHE A 96 -2.90 4.05 3.30
C PHE A 96 -1.45 4.21 2.85
N GLU A 97 -0.91 5.43 2.91
CA GLU A 97 0.50 5.72 2.62
C GLU A 97 1.46 4.93 3.52
N ILE A 98 1.28 5.02 4.85
CA ILE A 98 2.04 4.26 5.84
C ILE A 98 1.91 2.76 5.56
N GLY A 99 0.70 2.26 5.30
CA GLY A 99 0.48 0.87 4.97
C GLY A 99 1.24 0.42 3.72
N LEU A 100 1.33 1.26 2.69
CA LEU A 100 2.12 0.97 1.49
C LEU A 100 3.63 0.95 1.77
N MET A 101 4.12 1.86 2.61
CA MET A 101 5.52 1.88 3.03
C MET A 101 5.86 0.64 3.87
N GLU A 102 5.05 0.31 4.86
CA GLU A 102 5.28 -0.80 5.79
C GLU A 102 5.10 -2.17 5.12
N THR A 103 4.04 -2.37 4.34
CA THR A 103 3.69 -3.71 3.81
C THR A 103 4.34 -4.02 2.47
N ARG A 104 4.56 -2.99 1.64
CA ARG A 104 5.09 -3.16 0.27
C ARG A 104 6.50 -2.59 0.12
N GLY A 105 7.06 -1.98 1.16
CA GLY A 105 8.41 -1.39 1.12
C GLY A 105 8.54 -0.26 0.11
N LEU A 106 7.44 0.43 -0.23
CA LEU A 106 7.50 1.54 -1.17
C LEU A 106 8.23 2.73 -0.53
N SER A 107 8.96 3.50 -1.36
CA SER A 107 9.47 4.78 -0.89
C SER A 107 8.32 5.75 -0.60
N TYR A 108 8.55 6.72 0.28
CA TYR A 108 7.54 7.74 0.62
C TYR A 108 6.92 8.36 -0.63
N LYS A 109 7.72 8.86 -1.58
CA LYS A 109 7.20 9.42 -2.85
C LYS A 109 6.28 8.48 -3.63
N GLN A 110 6.60 7.18 -3.66
CA GLN A 110 5.78 6.19 -4.35
C GLN A 110 4.49 5.91 -3.58
N ALA A 111 4.56 5.80 -2.26
CA ALA A 111 3.40 5.60 -1.40
C ALA A 111 2.47 6.82 -1.46
N HIS A 112 3.01 8.03 -1.36
CA HIS A 112 2.29 9.30 -1.44
C HIS A 112 1.51 9.44 -2.73
N ARG A 113 2.18 9.26 -3.87
CA ARG A 113 1.52 9.33 -5.19
C ARG A 113 0.38 8.30 -5.32
N ARG A 114 0.52 7.12 -4.71
CA ARG A 114 -0.55 6.11 -4.70
C ARG A 114 -1.68 6.46 -3.75
N ALA A 115 -1.39 7.09 -2.62
CA ALA A 115 -2.40 7.60 -1.70
C ALA A 115 -3.22 8.73 -2.34
N GLU A 116 -2.57 9.69 -3.00
CA GLU A 116 -3.27 10.73 -3.77
C GLU A 116 -4.18 10.15 -4.87
N LEU A 117 -3.69 9.13 -5.59
CA LEU A 117 -4.49 8.44 -6.60
C LEU A 117 -5.70 7.73 -5.96
N HIS A 118 -5.48 7.06 -4.84
CA HIS A 118 -6.53 6.36 -4.10
C HIS A 118 -7.63 7.32 -3.63
N GLU A 119 -7.27 8.51 -3.14
CA GLU A 119 -8.23 9.55 -2.77
C GLU A 119 -9.08 10.04 -3.96
N LYS A 120 -8.43 10.27 -5.11
CA LYS A 120 -9.14 10.68 -6.34
C LYS A 120 -10.11 9.61 -6.82
N LEU A 121 -9.68 8.35 -6.86
CA LEU A 121 -10.53 7.23 -7.26
C LEU A 121 -11.71 7.06 -6.30
N PHE A 122 -11.49 7.19 -4.99
CA PHE A 122 -12.58 7.13 -4.02
C PHE A 122 -13.62 8.24 -4.26
N THR A 123 -13.17 9.44 -4.60
CA THR A 123 -14.06 10.57 -4.93
C THR A 123 -14.92 10.25 -6.16
N ILE A 124 -14.31 9.74 -7.23
CA ILE A 124 -15.02 9.35 -8.47
C ILE A 124 -16.05 8.24 -8.19
N ILE A 125 -15.70 7.23 -7.39
CA ILE A 125 -16.61 6.13 -7.06
C ILE A 125 -17.82 6.67 -6.27
N GLU A 126 -17.61 7.60 -5.35
CA GLU A 126 -18.70 8.22 -4.60
C GLU A 126 -19.59 9.09 -5.49
N GLU A 127 -19.03 9.80 -6.46
CA GLU A 127 -19.78 10.55 -7.48
C GLU A 127 -20.64 9.61 -8.33
N ILE A 128 -20.08 8.51 -8.85
CA ILE A 128 -20.82 7.48 -9.60
C ILE A 128 -21.96 6.92 -8.75
N ARG A 129 -21.70 6.55 -7.49
CA ARG A 129 -22.74 6.04 -6.57
C ARG A 129 -23.84 7.07 -6.30
N GLN A 130 -23.50 8.36 -6.30
CA GLN A 130 -24.50 9.42 -6.14
C GLN A 130 -25.34 9.56 -7.41
N GLU A 131 -24.73 9.50 -8.59
CA GLU A 131 -25.44 9.51 -9.87
C GLU A 131 -26.35 8.29 -10.03
N GLU A 132 -25.88 7.07 -9.70
CA GLU A 132 -26.69 5.85 -9.72
C GLU A 132 -27.93 5.96 -8.83
N ARG A 133 -27.77 6.54 -7.63
CA ARG A 133 -28.90 6.83 -6.72
C ARG A 133 -29.86 7.86 -7.30
N ASN A 134 -29.35 8.92 -7.93
CA ASN A 134 -30.16 9.98 -8.52
C ASN A 134 -30.93 9.49 -9.76
N LEU A 135 -30.32 8.62 -10.55
CA LEU A 135 -30.92 8.00 -11.74
C LEU A 135 -31.89 6.86 -11.37
N GLY A 136 -31.91 6.43 -10.10
CA GLY A 136 -32.72 5.31 -9.65
C GLY A 136 -32.37 4.01 -10.39
N VAL A 137 -31.08 3.83 -10.71
CA VAL A 137 -30.62 2.70 -11.54
C VAL A 137 -31.00 1.39 -10.87
N ILE A 138 -31.97 0.70 -11.47
CA ILE A 138 -32.27 -0.70 -11.19
C ILE A 138 -31.09 -1.51 -11.74
N PRO A 139 -30.50 -2.45 -10.97
CA PRO A 139 -29.37 -3.24 -11.46
C PRO A 139 -29.72 -3.85 -12.82
N TYR A 140 -28.91 -3.57 -13.84
CA TYR A 140 -29.12 -4.10 -15.18
C TYR A 140 -29.01 -5.63 -15.15
N ASP A 141 -30.01 -6.32 -15.70
CA ASP A 141 -29.90 -7.74 -15.99
C ASP A 141 -28.75 -7.96 -16.96
N SER A 142 -27.92 -8.98 -16.68
CA SER A 142 -26.81 -9.36 -17.53
C SER A 142 -27.29 -9.63 -18.96
N VAL A 143 -26.75 -8.91 -19.94
CA VAL A 143 -27.07 -9.13 -21.36
C VAL A 143 -26.49 -10.47 -21.79
N ASN A 144 -27.36 -11.45 -22.07
CA ASN A 144 -26.95 -12.70 -22.69
C ASN A 144 -26.54 -12.43 -24.14
N VAL A 145 -25.23 -12.45 -24.40
CA VAL A 145 -24.71 -12.39 -25.77
C VAL A 145 -24.97 -13.76 -26.41
N ILE A 146 -25.96 -13.80 -27.31
CA ILE A 146 -26.19 -14.97 -28.15
C ILE A 146 -25.14 -14.92 -29.26
N GLU A 147 -24.07 -15.70 -29.11
CA GLU A 147 -23.16 -15.94 -30.21
C GLU A 147 -23.91 -16.74 -31.30
N GLU A 148 -24.05 -16.15 -32.49
CA GLU A 148 -24.57 -16.89 -33.64
C GLU A 148 -23.65 -18.10 -33.90
N PRO A 149 -24.20 -19.32 -34.06
CA PRO A 149 -23.38 -20.48 -34.33
C PRO A 149 -22.66 -20.28 -35.67
N GLN A 150 -21.33 -20.16 -35.61
CA GLN A 150 -20.50 -20.14 -36.81
C GLN A 150 -20.79 -21.40 -37.62
N LYS A 151 -21.29 -21.22 -38.85
CA LYS A 151 -21.43 -22.31 -39.82
C LYS A 151 -20.05 -22.93 -40.03
N SER A 152 -19.84 -24.11 -39.46
CA SER A 152 -18.64 -24.89 -39.69
C SER A 152 -18.52 -25.24 -41.18
N PRO A 153 -17.32 -25.14 -41.79
CA PRO A 153 -17.12 -25.55 -43.17
C PRO A 153 -17.40 -27.05 -43.29
N SER A 154 -18.28 -27.41 -44.21
CA SER A 154 -18.65 -28.78 -44.53
C SER A 154 -17.42 -29.64 -44.84
N ALA A 155 -17.37 -30.80 -44.21
CA ALA A 155 -16.33 -31.80 -44.41
C ALA A 155 -16.25 -32.21 -45.89
N LYS A 156 -15.10 -31.94 -46.54
CA LYS A 156 -14.78 -32.51 -47.85
C LYS A 156 -14.68 -34.02 -47.73
N LYS A 157 -15.58 -34.75 -48.42
CA LYS A 157 -15.48 -36.19 -48.68
C LYS A 157 -14.11 -36.49 -49.30
N LYS A 158 -13.27 -37.25 -48.60
CA LYS A 158 -12.09 -37.89 -49.20
C LYS A 158 -12.57 -39.10 -50.00
N THR A 159 -12.59 -38.98 -51.32
CA THR A 159 -12.62 -40.10 -52.26
C THR A 159 -11.30 -40.86 -52.18
N THR A 160 -11.33 -42.10 -51.69
CA THR A 160 -10.21 -43.04 -51.77
C THR A 160 -10.05 -43.53 -53.19
N LYS A 161 -8.93 -43.12 -53.82
CA LYS A 161 -8.51 -43.54 -55.16
C LYS A 161 -7.78 -44.89 -55.03
N LYS A 162 -8.41 -45.91 -55.64
CA LYS A 162 -7.88 -47.23 -55.97
C LYS A 162 -6.49 -47.12 -56.60
N GLN A 163 -5.46 -47.73 -56.02
CA GLN A 163 -4.19 -48.02 -56.69
C GLN A 163 -4.00 -49.53 -56.81
N ARG A 164 -3.83 -49.96 -58.07
CA ARG A 164 -3.40 -51.29 -58.49
C ARG A 164 -1.87 -51.33 -58.41
N LYS A 165 -1.32 -52.39 -57.81
CA LYS A 165 -0.31 -53.25 -58.45
C LYS A 165 -0.15 -54.52 -57.62
#